data_AF-A0A1W1DP57-F1
#
_entry.id   AF-A0A1W1DP57-F1
#
_cell.length_a   1.000
_cell.length_b   1.000
_cell.length_c   1.000
_cell.angle_alpha   90.00
_cell.angle_beta   90.00
_cell.angle_gamma   90.00
#
_symmetry.space_group_name_H-M   'P 1'
#
loop_
_entity.id
_entity.type
_entity.pdbx_description
1 polymer ?
#
loop_
_entity_poly.entity_id
_entity_poly.type
_entity_poly.pdbx_seq_one_letter_code
_entity_poly.pdbx_strand_id
1 'polypeptide(L)' 'MNAIYNATYSGASLDGATLYVHGLPICSECAKGIIQVGIKKVVIEKSKELSNWNDSVKLSQEMFDEAGVELIIKGE' A
#
# COMPACT_ATOMS: atom_id res chain seq x y z
N MET A 1 -1.66 2.34 7.19
CA MET A 1 -0.71 2.55 8.31
C MET A 1 -0.96 1.67 9.52
N ASN A 2 -2.17 1.58 10.10
CA ASN A 2 -2.43 0.83 11.34
C ASN A 2 -1.82 -0.59 11.36
N ALA A 3 -2.08 -1.39 10.31
CA ALA A 3 -1.53 -2.75 10.22
C ALA A 3 0.01 -2.80 10.30
N ILE A 4 0.71 -1.87 9.65
CA ILE A 4 2.18 -1.78 9.68
C ILE A 4 2.66 -1.49 11.11
N TYR A 5 2.06 -0.48 11.76
CA TYR A 5 2.44 -0.11 13.12
C TYR A 5 2.15 -1.22 14.13
N ASN A 6 1.05 -1.95 13.97
CA ASN A 6 0.74 -3.06 14.85
C ASN A 6 1.73 -4.22 14.69
N ALA A 7 2.09 -4.57 13.45
CA ALA A 7 3.08 -5.59 13.18
C ALA A 7 4.47 -5.22 13.73
N THR A 8 4.95 -3.99 13.47
CA THR A 8 6.26 -3.56 13.97
C THR A 8 6.28 -3.42 15.49
N TYR A 9 5.19 -2.93 16.11
CA TYR A 9 5.06 -2.88 17.57
C TYR A 9 5.13 -4.26 18.23
N SER A 10 4.53 -5.28 17.58
CA SER A 10 4.55 -6.66 18.07
C SER A 10 5.83 -7.42 17.71
N GLY A 11 6.77 -6.80 16.99
CA GLY A 11 8.03 -7.43 16.56
C GLY A 11 7.88 -8.38 15.36
N ALA A 12 6.74 -8.36 14.66
CA ALA A 12 6.55 -9.14 13.45
C ALA A 12 7.28 -8.50 12.27
N SER A 13 8.12 -9.27 11.59
CA SER A 13 8.75 -8.83 10.34
C SER A 13 7.72 -8.74 9.22
N LEU A 14 7.80 -7.68 8.43
CA LEU A 14 6.99 -7.46 7.22
C LEU A 14 7.80 -7.63 5.93
N ASP A 15 9.09 -7.97 6.04
CA ASP A 15 9.95 -8.18 4.88
C ASP A 15 9.45 -9.36 4.04
N GLY A 16 9.24 -9.14 2.75
CA GLY A 16 8.68 -10.14 1.83
C GLY A 16 7.16 -10.34 1.94
N ALA A 17 6.45 -9.62 2.82
CA ALA A 17 5.03 -9.85 3.05
C ALA A 17 4.14 -9.37 1.88
N THR A 18 2.89 -9.87 1.88
CA THR A 18 1.80 -9.38 1.03
C THR A 18 0.76 -8.64 1.87
N LEU A 19 0.44 -7.40 1.49
CA LEU A 19 -0.56 -6.56 2.16
C LEU A 19 -1.88 -6.58 1.38
N TYR A 20 -2.97 -6.89 2.07
CA TYR A 20 -4.33 -6.78 1.51
C TYR A 20 -5.02 -5.56 2.12
N VAL A 21 -5.54 -4.66 1.27
CA VAL A 21 -6.21 -3.42 1.70
C VAL A 21 -7.61 -3.37 1.10
N HIS A 22 -8.60 -3.00 1.91
CA HIS A 22 -9.99 -2.82 1.49
C HIS A 22 -10.52 -1.43 1.84
N GLY A 23 -11.54 -0.97 1.12
CA GLY A 23 -12.32 0.24 1.43
C GLY A 23 -11.73 1.56 0.93
N LEU A 24 -10.45 1.85 1.22
CA LEU A 24 -9.79 3.10 0.82
C LEU A 24 -8.56 2.86 -0.07
N PRO A 25 -8.23 3.81 -0.95
CA PRO A 25 -7.02 3.72 -1.76
C PRO A 25 -5.77 3.99 -0.90
N ILE A 26 -4.60 3.73 -1.49
CA ILE A 26 -3.32 3.92 -0.83
C ILE A 26 -2.79 5.32 -1.17
N CYS A 27 -2.62 6.19 -0.18
CA CYS A 27 -1.89 7.45 -0.34
C CYS A 27 -0.38 7.26 -0.33
N SER A 28 0.35 8.29 -0.77
CA SER A 28 1.81 8.35 -0.74
C SER A 28 2.42 8.10 0.64
N GLU A 29 1.81 8.59 1.72
CA GLU A 29 2.30 8.33 3.08
C GLU A 29 2.16 6.85 3.50
N CYS A 30 1.07 6.18 3.09
CA CYS A 30 0.94 4.74 3.29
C CYS A 30 1.98 3.98 2.45
N ALA A 31 2.20 4.39 1.21
CA ALA A 31 3.17 3.76 0.31
C ALA A 31 4.60 3.83 0.86
N LYS A 32 5.02 4.99 1.40
CA LYS A 32 6.30 5.14 2.10
C LYS A 32 6.46 4.09 3.19
N GLY A 33 5.47 3.96 4.06
CA GLY A 33 5.48 2.97 5.13
C GLY A 33 5.59 1.54 4.61
N ILE A 34 4.81 1.19 3.59
CA ILE A 34 4.81 -0.15 2.96
C ILE A 34 6.18 -0.51 2.40
N ILE A 35 6.80 0.41 1.65
CA ILE A 35 8.13 0.21 1.05
C ILE A 35 9.19 0.04 2.14
N GLN A 36 9.20 0.92 3.15
CA GLN A 36 10.24 0.94 4.17
C GLN A 36 10.27 -0.30 5.07
N VAL A 37 9.13 -0.99 5.22
CA VAL A 37 9.05 -2.22 6.03
C VAL A 37 9.27 -3.51 5.22
N GLY A 38 9.55 -3.40 3.92
CA GLY A 38 9.94 -4.53 3.08
C GLY A 38 8.79 -5.33 2.46
N ILE A 39 7.55 -4.85 2.51
CA ILE A 39 6.41 -5.49 1.82
C ILE A 39 6.68 -5.51 0.31
N LYS A 40 6.43 -6.66 -0.34
CA LYS A 40 6.72 -6.87 -1.78
C LYS A 40 5.50 -6.90 -2.68
N LYS A 41 4.31 -7.08 -2.09
CA LYS A 41 3.07 -7.17 -2.83
C LYS A 41 1.94 -6.48 -2.09
N VAL A 42 1.13 -5.72 -2.82
CA VAL A 42 -0.05 -5.06 -2.29
C VAL A 42 -1.25 -5.41 -3.18
N VAL A 43 -2.32 -5.86 -2.55
CA VAL A 43 -3.57 -6.23 -3.21
C VAL A 43 -4.66 -5.32 -2.69
N ILE A 44 -5.28 -4.56 -3.57
CA ILE A 44 -6.37 -3.64 -3.24
C ILE A 44 -7.63 -3.99 -4.02
N GLU A 45 -8.79 -3.67 -3.45
CA GLU A 45 -10.05 -3.65 -4.18
C GLU A 45 -10.32 -2.24 -4.72
N LYS A 46 -10.88 -2.14 -5.92
CA LYS A 46 -11.22 -0.85 -6.53
C LYS A 46 -12.22 -0.08 -5.65
N SER A 47 -11.76 0.98 -5.00
CA SER A 47 -12.63 1.89 -4.24
C SER A 47 -13.32 2.89 -5.17
N LYS A 48 -14.49 3.41 -4.77
CA LYS A 48 -15.10 4.58 -5.46
C LYS A 48 -14.10 5.72 -5.49
N GLU A 49 -13.89 6.32 -6.66
CA GLU A 49 -12.95 7.43 -6.83
C GLU A 49 -13.27 8.55 -5.85
N LEU A 50 -12.35 8.79 -4.91
CA LEU A 50 -12.35 9.98 -4.09
C LEU A 50 -11.66 11.06 -4.93
N SER A 51 -12.44 11.94 -5.54
CA SER A 51 -11.97 13.01 -6.45
C SER A 51 -10.78 13.83 -5.94
N ASN A 52 -10.57 13.88 -4.62
CA ASN A 52 -9.51 14.66 -3.97
C ASN A 52 -8.21 13.85 -3.72
N TRP A 53 -8.19 12.56 -4.04
CA TRP A 53 -7.08 11.65 -3.74
C TRP A 53 -6.28 11.22 -4.97
N ASN A 54 -6.69 11.67 -6.15
CA ASN A 54 -6.12 11.21 -7.43
C ASN A 54 -4.61 11.43 -7.52
N ASP A 55 -4.08 12.55 -7.04
CA ASP A 55 -2.63 12.82 -7.12
C ASP A 55 -1.82 11.98 -6.12
N SER A 56 -2.34 11.80 -4.90
CA SER A 56 -1.65 10.98 -3.88
C SER A 56 -1.68 9.49 -4.23
N VAL A 57 -2.73 9.03 -4.91
CA VAL A 57 -2.87 7.65 -5.40
C VAL A 57 -2.00 7.40 -6.63
N LYS A 58 -1.88 8.38 -7.54
CA LYS A 58 -0.91 8.29 -8.65
C LYS A 58 0.52 8.22 -8.13
N LEU A 59 0.87 9.12 -7.20
CA LEU A 59 2.21 9.13 -6.60
C LEU A 59 2.50 7.82 -5.85
N SER A 60 1.53 7.23 -5.13
CA SER A 60 1.77 5.95 -4.47
C SER A 60 2.03 4.81 -5.46
N GLN A 61 1.39 4.83 -6.63
CA GLN A 61 1.62 3.85 -7.69
C GLN A 61 3.01 4.01 -8.32
N GLU A 62 3.45 5.25 -8.59
CA GLU A 62 4.81 5.56 -9.05
C GLU A 62 5.86 5.09 -8.04
N MET A 63 5.64 5.38 -6.75
CA MET A 63 6.52 4.93 -5.67
C MET A 63 6.65 3.40 -5.59
N PHE A 64 5.57 2.66 -5.85
CA PHE A 64 5.62 1.20 -5.87
C PHE A 64 6.39 0.66 -7.07
N ASP A 65 6.24 1.28 -8.24
CA ASP A 65 7.00 0.92 -9.44
C ASP A 65 8.50 1.13 -9.23
N GLU A 66 8.90 2.30 -8.71
CA GLU A 66 10.30 2.62 -8.39
C GLU A 66 10.91 1.67 -7.34
N ALA A 67 10.11 1.24 -6.35
CA ALA A 67 10.55 0.37 -5.27
C ALA A 67 10.44 -1.13 -5.56
N GLY A 68 9.87 -1.52 -6.72
CA GLY A 68 9.64 -2.91 -7.08
C GLY A 68 8.61 -3.62 -6.19
N VAL A 69 7.54 -2.91 -5.79
CA VAL A 69 6.41 -3.47 -5.04
C VAL A 69 5.27 -3.79 -6.02
N GLU A 70 4.87 -5.06 -6.09
CA GLU A 70 3.80 -5.49 -6.98
C GLU A 70 2.43 -4.98 -6.49
N LEU A 71 1.75 -4.14 -7.27
CA LEU A 71 0.39 -3.67 -6.98
C LEU A 71 -0.65 -4.40 -7.83
N ILE A 72 -1.58 -5.12 -7.19
CA ILE A 72 -2.75 -5.75 -7.82
C ILE A 72 -4.02 -5.01 -7.43
N ILE A 73 -4.81 -4.59 -8.41
CA ILE A 73 -6.13 -4.00 -8.22
C ILE A 73 -7.18 -5.03 -8.65
N LYS A 74 -7.97 -5.54 -7.70
CA LYS A 74 -9.07 -6.48 -7.97
C LYS A 74 -10.36 -5.71 -8.27
N GLY A 75 -11.07 -6.10 -9.33
CA GLY A 75 -12.34 -5.49 -9.75
C GLY A 75 -12.37 -4.95 -11.18
N GLU A 76 -11.53 -5.48 -12.08
CA GLU A 76 -11.69 -5.39 -13.54
C GLU A 76 -12.19 -6.73 -14.09
#